data_AF-A0A673K1T3-F1
#
_entry.id   AF-A0A673K1T3-F1
#
_cell.length_a   1.000
_cell.length_b   1.000
_cell.length_c   1.000
_cell.angle_alpha   90.00
_cell.angle_beta   90.00
_cell.angle_gamma   90.00
#
_symmetry.space_group_name_H-M   'P 1'
#
loop_
_entity.id
_entity.type
_entity.pdbx_description
1 polymer ?
#
loop_
_entity_poly.entity_id
_entity_poly.type
_entity_poly.pdbx_seq_one_letter_code
_entity_poly.pdbx_strand_id
1 'polypeptide(L)'
;MGHKTNPMATQYTDLELAINTLVKNFHSASPTNADTLTAQEFQSMISKELPTMVKTAGDQEGLNKLLTDMNVEEGKGVAFKDFWRLVDSLATAQFGLLSKEKQVKCVKCSLM
;
A
#
# COMPACT_ATOMS: atom_id res chain seq x y z
N MET A 1 22.99 26.58 34.07
CA MET A 1 23.05 26.51 32.60
C MET A 1 22.47 25.15 32.19
N GLY A 2 21.31 25.15 31.53
CA GLY A 2 20.49 23.96 31.35
C GLY A 2 21.08 22.94 30.38
N HIS A 3 21.10 21.67 30.78
CA HIS A 3 21.29 20.54 29.89
C HIS A 3 20.11 20.49 28.90
N LYS A 4 20.33 20.93 27.67
CA LYS A 4 19.46 20.58 26.55
C LYS A 4 19.83 19.15 26.13
N THR A 5 19.08 18.17 26.61
CA THR A 5 19.10 16.84 26.02
C THR A 5 18.46 16.92 24.64
N ASN A 6 19.27 16.79 23.59
CA ASN A 6 18.74 16.52 22.25
C ASN A 6 17.88 15.25 22.33
N PRO A 7 16.62 15.25 21.85
CA PRO A 7 15.87 14.02 21.74
C PRO A 7 16.64 13.12 20.77
N MET A 8 17.06 11.95 21.24
CA MET A 8 17.51 10.86 20.39
C MET A 8 16.41 10.61 19.36
N ALA A 9 16.64 11.02 18.11
CA ALA A 9 15.77 10.65 17.02
C ALA A 9 15.76 9.12 16.96
N THR A 10 14.64 8.50 17.32
CA THR A 10 14.45 7.06 17.19
C THR A 10 14.70 6.71 15.72
N GLN A 11 15.82 6.07 15.42
CA GLN A 11 16.10 5.60 14.06
C GLN A 11 15.28 4.35 13.84
N TYR A 12 14.24 4.48 13.00
CA TYR A 12 13.46 3.36 12.53
C TYR A 12 14.20 2.66 11.39
N THR A 13 14.14 1.33 11.34
CA THR A 13 14.54 0.54 10.18
C THR A 13 13.62 0.81 8.99
N ASP A 14 14.07 0.48 7.78
CA ASP A 14 13.27 0.65 6.55
C ASP A 14 11.92 -0.10 6.63
N LEU A 15 11.89 -1.27 7.30
CA LEU A 15 10.66 -2.04 7.47
C LEU A 15 9.69 -1.38 8.46
N GLU A 16 10.21 -0.87 9.58
CA GLU A 16 9.38 -0.09 10.52
C GLU A 16 8.85 1.19 9.87
N LEU A 17 9.66 1.86 9.05
CA LEU A 17 9.24 3.03 8.28
C LEU A 17 8.16 2.67 7.26
N ALA A 18 8.29 1.54 6.55
CA ALA A 18 7.27 1.08 5.62
C ALA A 18 5.94 0.81 6.32
N ILE A 19 5.95 0.08 7.44
CA ILE A 19 4.74 -0.17 8.25
C ILE A 19 4.13 1.14 8.73
N ASN A 20 4.95 2.05 9.28
CA ASN A 20 4.49 3.36 9.73
C ASN A 20 3.88 4.18 8.59
N THR A 21 4.43 4.07 7.37
CA THR A 21 3.94 4.76 6.18
C THR A 21 2.56 4.23 5.78
N LEU A 22 2.38 2.91 5.77
CA LEU A 22 1.08 2.28 5.46
C LEU A 22 -0.01 2.75 6.43
N VAL A 23 0.28 2.75 7.74
CA VAL A 23 -0.67 3.19 8.78
C VAL A 23 -0.96 4.69 8.68
N LYS A 24 0.07 5.53 8.53
CA LYS A 24 -0.08 6.99 8.45
C LYS A 24 -0.86 7.43 7.23
N ASN A 25 -0.58 6.84 6.07
CA ASN A 25 -1.27 7.18 4.82
C ASN A 25 -2.75 6.82 4.91
N PHE A 26 -3.07 5.65 5.48
CA PHE A 26 -4.45 5.24 5.68
C PHE A 26 -5.22 6.17 6.61
N HIS A 27 -4.67 6.51 7.79
CA HIS A 27 -5.33 7.46 8.69
C HIS A 27 -5.49 8.85 8.07
N SER A 28 -4.47 9.33 7.37
CA SER A 28 -4.46 10.67 6.76
C SER A 28 -5.41 10.81 5.57
N ALA A 29 -5.88 9.69 5.01
CA ALA A 29 -6.87 9.69 3.93
C ALA A 29 -8.28 10.03 4.42
N SER A 30 -8.55 9.88 5.73
CA SER A 30 -9.78 10.35 6.35
C SER A 30 -9.59 11.77 6.90
N PRO A 31 -10.43 12.76 6.55
CA PRO A 31 -10.34 14.12 7.10
C PRO A 31 -10.57 14.17 8.61
N THR A 32 -11.24 13.17 9.18
CA THR A 32 -11.55 13.04 10.61
C THR A 32 -10.69 12.00 11.34
N ASN A 33 -9.68 11.40 10.69
CA ASN A 33 -8.95 10.23 11.19
C ASN A 33 -9.86 9.05 11.61
N ALA A 34 -10.93 8.79 10.86
CA ALA A 34 -11.83 7.67 11.09
C ALA A 34 -11.11 6.31 10.91
N ASP A 35 -11.65 5.28 11.56
CA ASP A 35 -11.13 3.90 11.50
C ASP A 35 -11.36 3.23 10.12
N THR A 36 -12.23 3.82 9.30
CA THR A 36 -12.57 3.35 7.96
C THR A 36 -12.61 4.51 6.98
N LEU A 37 -12.29 4.23 5.72
CA LEU A 37 -12.40 5.18 4.61
C LEU A 37 -13.67 4.92 3.80
N THR A 38 -14.31 5.97 3.32
CA THR A 38 -15.30 5.86 2.25
C THR A 38 -14.62 5.38 0.95
N ALA A 39 -15.42 4.89 0.00
CA ALA A 39 -14.91 4.49 -1.31
C ALA A 39 -14.13 5.63 -2.01
N GLN A 40 -14.62 6.86 -1.89
CA GLN A 40 -13.99 8.04 -2.49
C GLN A 40 -12.67 8.45 -1.81
N GLU A 41 -12.61 8.41 -0.48
CA GLU A 41 -11.37 8.66 0.27
C GLU A 41 -10.33 7.59 -0.05
N PHE A 42 -10.74 6.32 -0.10
CA PHE A 42 -9.88 5.22 -0.48
C PHE A 42 -9.36 5.36 -1.90
N GLN A 43 -10.24 5.69 -2.87
CA GLN A 43 -9.86 5.94 -4.27
C GLN A 43 -8.82 7.06 -4.38
N SER A 44 -9.02 8.15 -3.64
CA SER A 44 -8.11 9.29 -3.62
C SER A 44 -6.74 8.89 -3.06
N MET A 45 -6.73 8.12 -1.98
CA MET A 45 -5.51 7.60 -1.36
C MET A 45 -4.72 6.70 -2.33
N ILE A 46 -5.35 5.68 -2.91
CA ILE A 46 -4.64 4.73 -3.78
C ILE A 46 -4.18 5.38 -5.09
N SER A 47 -4.93 6.35 -5.62
CA SER A 47 -4.51 7.10 -6.81
C SER A 47 -3.26 7.94 -6.54
N LYS A 48 -3.12 8.47 -5.32
CA LYS A 48 -1.97 9.27 -4.89
C LYS A 48 -0.75 8.41 -4.53
N GLU A 49 -0.96 7.36 -3.74
CA GLU A 49 0.13 6.59 -3.14
C GLU A 49 0.56 5.38 -4.01
N LEU A 50 -0.32 4.88 -4.87
CA LEU A 50 -0.08 3.70 -5.73
C LEU A 50 -0.34 3.96 -7.23
N PRO A 51 0.09 5.10 -7.81
CA PRO A 51 -0.33 5.54 -9.16
C PRO A 51 0.09 4.60 -10.29
N THR A 52 1.17 3.83 -10.11
CA THR A 52 1.68 2.89 -11.13
C THR A 52 1.21 1.46 -10.91
N MET A 53 0.74 1.15 -9.69
CA MET A 53 0.38 -0.20 -9.26
C MET A 53 -1.13 -0.47 -9.34
N VAL A 54 -1.96 0.55 -9.12
CA VAL A 54 -3.42 0.43 -9.14
C VAL A 54 -4.01 1.32 -10.24
N LYS A 55 -3.86 0.88 -11.50
CA LYS A 55 -4.32 1.64 -12.67
C LYS A 55 -5.84 1.63 -12.87
N THR A 56 -6.52 0.64 -12.29
CA THR A 56 -7.97 0.43 -12.45
C THR A 56 -8.81 1.29 -11.50
N ALA A 57 -8.22 1.99 -10.53
CA ALA A 57 -8.99 2.85 -9.62
C ALA A 57 -9.36 4.22 -10.21
N GLY A 58 -8.97 4.51 -11.47
CA GLY A 58 -9.21 5.81 -12.10
C GLY A 58 -10.68 6.09 -12.44
N ASP A 59 -11.51 5.07 -12.55
CA ASP A 59 -12.95 5.17 -12.78
C ASP A 59 -13.77 4.37 -11.74
N GLN A 60 -15.07 4.62 -11.68
CA GLN A 60 -15.96 4.03 -10.68
C GLN A 60 -16.09 2.51 -10.83
N GLU A 61 -16.06 1.99 -12.05
CA GLU A 61 -16.23 0.56 -12.31
C GLU A 61 -15.01 -0.23 -11.83
N GLY A 62 -13.82 0.24 -12.16
CA GLY A 62 -12.59 -0.39 -11.70
C GLY A 62 -12.35 -0.23 -10.20
N LEU A 63 -12.82 0.87 -9.58
CA LEU A 63 -12.88 1.00 -8.12
C LEU A 63 -13.83 -0.03 -7.50
N ASN A 64 -15.05 -0.17 -8.02
CA ASN A 64 -16.03 -1.13 -7.47
C ASN A 64 -15.53 -2.57 -7.57
N LYS A 65 -14.89 -2.92 -8.69
CA LYS A 65 -14.23 -4.22 -8.85
C LYS A 65 -13.13 -4.42 -7.82
N LEU A 66 -12.26 -3.42 -7.63
CA LEU A 66 -11.20 -3.49 -6.63
C LEU A 66 -11.74 -3.67 -5.20
N LEU A 67 -12.79 -2.93 -4.83
CA LEU A 67 -13.45 -3.07 -3.53
C LEU A 67 -14.04 -4.47 -3.35
N THR A 68 -14.65 -5.02 -4.40
CA THR A 68 -15.17 -6.40 -4.42
C THR A 68 -14.04 -7.41 -4.23
N ASP A 69 -12.92 -7.26 -4.94
CA ASP A 69 -11.76 -8.14 -4.84
C ASP A 69 -11.12 -8.11 -3.44
N MET A 70 -11.21 -6.98 -2.73
CA MET A 70 -10.79 -6.84 -1.34
C MET A 70 -11.83 -7.34 -0.32
N ASN A 71 -12.98 -7.82 -0.79
CA ASN A 71 -14.13 -8.26 0.02
C ASN A 71 -14.69 -7.14 0.92
N VAL A 72 -14.74 -5.91 0.39
CA VAL A 72 -15.44 -4.79 1.00
C VAL A 72 -16.90 -4.84 0.53
N GLU A 73 -17.82 -4.95 1.49
CA GLU A 73 -19.25 -4.94 1.18
C GLU A 73 -19.70 -3.56 0.70
N GLU A 74 -20.65 -3.53 -0.24
CA GLU A 74 -21.22 -2.29 -0.74
C GLU A 74 -21.82 -1.45 0.39
N GLY A 75 -21.53 -0.15 0.39
CA GLY A 75 -21.98 0.78 1.43
C GLY A 75 -21.23 0.70 2.76
N LYS A 76 -20.30 -0.25 2.95
CA LYS A 76 -19.38 -0.25 4.09
C LYS A 76 -18.12 0.55 3.78
N GLY A 77 -17.54 1.15 4.81
CA GLY A 77 -16.22 1.77 4.72
C GLY A 77 -15.13 0.70 4.56
N VAL A 78 -14.07 1.05 3.85
CA VAL A 78 -12.84 0.27 3.73
C VAL A 78 -12.10 0.37 5.05
N ALA A 79 -11.91 -0.75 5.76
CA ALA A 79 -11.10 -0.79 6.97
C ALA A 79 -9.62 -1.01 6.64
N PHE A 80 -8.72 -0.74 7.59
CA PHE A 80 -7.28 -0.95 7.39
C PHE A 80 -6.93 -2.39 6.97
N LYS A 81 -7.64 -3.39 7.51
CA LYS A 81 -7.46 -4.80 7.12
C LYS A 81 -7.76 -5.04 5.64
N ASP A 82 -8.70 -4.30 5.05
CA ASP A 82 -9.10 -4.46 3.65
C ASP A 82 -8.04 -3.83 2.75
N PHE A 83 -7.54 -2.65 3.12
CA PHE A 83 -6.36 -2.04 2.51
C PHE A 83 -5.12 -2.95 2.60
N TRP A 84 -4.89 -3.61 3.74
CA TRP A 84 -3.77 -4.54 3.90
C TRP A 84 -3.83 -5.71 2.91
N ARG A 85 -5.02 -6.21 2.55
CA ARG A 85 -5.16 -7.24 1.51
C ARG A 85 -4.69 -6.76 0.15
N LEU A 86 -4.93 -5.49 -0.19
CA LEU A 86 -4.38 -4.90 -1.42
C LEU A 86 -2.85 -4.84 -1.36
N VAL A 87 -2.27 -4.41 -0.24
CA VAL A 87 -0.81 -4.37 -0.05
C VAL A 87 -0.20 -5.76 -0.20
N ASP A 88 -0.78 -6.78 0.44
CA ASP A 88 -0.35 -8.18 0.33
C ASP A 88 -0.40 -8.69 -1.12
N SER A 89 -1.49 -8.42 -1.84
CA SER A 89 -1.65 -8.78 -3.25
C SER A 89 -0.57 -8.13 -4.13
N LEU A 90 -0.34 -6.83 -3.96
CA LEU A 90 0.67 -6.07 -4.72
C LEU A 90 2.10 -6.55 -4.40
N ALA A 91 2.41 -6.74 -3.13
CA ALA A 91 3.72 -7.22 -2.68
C ALA A 91 4.00 -8.64 -3.21
N THR A 92 3.00 -9.53 -3.17
CA THR A 92 3.09 -10.89 -3.70
C THR A 92 3.29 -10.88 -5.22
N ALA A 93 2.56 -10.04 -5.95
CA ALA A 93 2.76 -9.87 -7.39
C ALA A 93 4.17 -9.37 -7.72
N GLN A 94 4.64 -8.35 -6.99
CA GLN A 94 5.99 -7.79 -7.15
C GLN A 94 7.08 -8.83 -6.86
N PHE A 95 6.92 -9.63 -5.80
CA PHE A 95 7.82 -10.73 -5.48
C PHE A 95 7.87 -11.78 -6.60
N GLY A 96 6.71 -12.12 -7.17
CA GLY A 96 6.58 -12.99 -8.34
C GLY A 96 7.30 -12.46 -9.58
N LEU A 97 7.25 -11.14 -9.84
CA LEU A 97 7.96 -10.53 -10.96
C LEU A 97 9.49 -10.57 -10.76
N LEU A 98 9.96 -10.17 -9.58
CA LEU A 98 11.40 -10.14 -9.26
C LEU A 98 12.02 -11.55 -9.24
N SER A 99 11.26 -12.56 -8.83
CA SER A 99 11.71 -13.96 -8.89
C SER A 99 11.78 -14.49 -10.32
N LYS A 100 10.85 -14.10 -11.21
CA LYS A 100 10.88 -14.45 -12.63
C LYS A 100 11.99 -13.72 -13.39
N GLU A 101 12.27 -12.46 -13.09
CA GLU A 101 13.38 -11.72 -13.70
C GLU A 101 14.75 -12.35 -13.37
N LYS A 102 14.91 -12.92 -12.16
CA LYS A 102 16.09 -13.70 -11.79
C LYS A 102 16.21 -15.00 -12.59
N GLN A 103 15.09 -15.67 -12.90
CA GLN A 103 15.06 -16.86 -13.75
C GLN A 103 15.44 -16.54 -15.20
N VAL A 104 14.88 -15.48 -15.80
CA VAL A 104 15.16 -15.09 -17.20
C VAL A 104 16.62 -14.66 -17.39
N LYS A 105 17.24 -14.01 -16.41
CA LYS A 105 18.68 -13.70 -16.44
C LYS A 105 19.59 -14.93 -16.30
N CYS A 106 19.10 -16.03 -15.73
CA CYS A 106 19.86 -17.28 -15.56
C CYS A 106 19.86 -18.19 -16.81
N VAL A 107 18.90 -18.04 -17.74
CA VAL A 107 18.88 -18.84 -18.99
C VAL A 107 19.99 -18.42 -19.97
N LYS A 108 20.57 -17.23 -19.81
CA LYS A 108 21.66 -16.73 -20.67
C LYS A 108 23.04 -17.34 -20.34
N CYS A 109 23.14 -18.24 -19.35
CA CYS A 109 24.36 -18.96 -19.00
C CYS A 109 24.37 -20.44 -19.44
N SER A 110 23.37 -20.92 -20.18
CA SER A 110 23.34 -22.31 -20.70
C SER A 110 23.43 -22.40 -22.23
N LEU A 111 23.82 -21.32 -22.89
CA LEU A 111 24.09 -21.27 -24.33
C LEU A 111 25.48 -20.65 -24.57
N MET A 112 26.52 -21.32 -24.06
CA MET A 112 27.90 -21.26 -24.56
C MET A 112 28.53 -22.62 -24.40
#